data_AF-A0AAU1GT31-F1
#
_entry.id   AF-A0AAU1GT31-F1
#
_cell.length_a   1.000
_cell.length_b   1.000
_cell.length_c   1.000
_cell.angle_alpha   90.00
_cell.angle_beta   90.00
_cell.angle_gamma   90.00
#
_symmetry.space_group_name_H-M   'P 1'
#
loop_
_entity.id
_entity.type
_entity.pdbx_description
1 polymer ?
#
loop_
_entity_poly.entity_id
_entity_poly.type
_entity_poly.pdbx_seq_one_letter_code
_entity_poly.pdbx_strand_id
1 'polypeptide(L)' 'MATTKRTTKPPPPPAAEPGDCKPCGGTGNVPTTVRVGRKRRPVGQQDGLCLNCLGSGTDPDA' A
#
# COMPACT_ATOMS: atom_id res chain seq x y z
N MET A 1 -6.93 55.43 -8.47
CA MET A 1 -7.79 54.28 -8.12
C MET A 1 -6.89 53.08 -7.91
N ALA A 2 -6.73 52.59 -6.68
CA ALA A 2 -5.87 51.44 -6.38
C ALA A 2 -6.74 50.17 -6.33
N THR A 3 -6.48 49.21 -7.21
CA THR A 3 -7.17 47.91 -7.21
C THR A 3 -6.37 46.93 -6.36
N THR A 4 -6.94 46.48 -5.25
CA THR A 4 -6.35 45.44 -4.40
C THR A 4 -6.51 44.08 -5.08
N LYS A 5 -5.39 43.43 -5.42
CA LYS A 5 -5.37 42.05 -5.92
C LYS A 5 -5.81 41.11 -4.80
N ARG A 6 -6.96 40.45 -5.00
CA ARG A 6 -7.47 39.39 -4.13
C ARG A 6 -6.60 38.14 -4.32
N THR A 7 -5.68 37.89 -3.38
CA THR A 7 -4.91 36.65 -3.33
C THR A 7 -5.86 35.50 -3.03
N THR A 8 -6.19 34.71 -4.05
CA THR A 8 -6.88 33.43 -3.85
C THR A 8 -5.90 32.44 -3.26
N LYS A 9 -6.19 31.95 -2.04
CA LYS A 9 -5.45 30.87 -1.41
C LYS A 9 -5.43 29.67 -2.37
N PRO A 10 -4.27 29.07 -2.66
CA PRO A 10 -4.21 27.86 -3.48
C PRO A 10 -5.11 26.77 -2.87
N PRO A 11 -5.81 25.98 -3.69
CA PRO A 11 -6.55 24.84 -3.19
C PRO A 11 -5.61 23.91 -2.42
N PRO A 12 -6.08 23.26 -1.34
CA PRO A 12 -5.27 22.25 -0.65
C PRO A 12 -4.84 21.18 -1.66
N PRO A 13 -3.62 20.63 -1.52
CA PRO A 13 -3.16 19.56 -2.40
C PRO A 13 -4.18 18.41 -2.38
N PRO A 14 -4.37 17.72 -3.52
CA PRO A 14 -5.23 16.53 -3.55
C PRO A 14 -4.78 15.57 -2.46
N ALA A 15 -5.74 14.94 -1.79
CA ALA A 15 -5.48 13.89 -0.81
C ALA A 15 -4.48 12.92 -1.43
N ALA A 16 -3.38 12.67 -0.71
CA ALA A 16 -2.33 11.77 -1.18
C ALA A 16 -3.00 10.48 -1.65
N GLU A 17 -2.72 10.08 -2.88
CA GLU A 17 -3.13 8.78 -3.38
C GLU A 17 -2.64 7.76 -2.35
N PRO A 18 -3.49 6.83 -1.87
CA PRO A 18 -3.09 5.91 -0.82
C PRO A 18 -1.82 5.20 -1.31
N GLY A 19 -0.72 5.47 -0.62
CA GLY A 19 0.60 5.04 -1.02
C GLY A 19 0.62 3.53 -1.23
N ASP A 20 1.49 3.07 -2.12
CA ASP A 20 1.69 1.63 -2.32
C ASP A 20 2.04 0.97 -0.99
N CYS A 21 1.36 -0.14 -0.69
CA CYS A 21 1.60 -0.91 0.53
C CYS A 21 3.07 -1.33 0.58
N LYS A 22 3.87 -0.67 1.44
CA LYS A 22 5.33 -0.85 1.49
C LYS A 22 5.82 -2.31 1.55
N PRO A 23 5.22 -3.23 2.32
CA PRO A 23 5.68 -4.62 2.39
C PRO A 23 5.42 -5.46 1.13
N CYS A 24 4.41 -5.14 0.32
CA CYS A 24 4.12 -5.86 -0.94
C CYS A 24 4.36 -5.03 -2.20
N GLY A 25 4.72 -3.75 -2.05
CA GLY A 25 5.03 -2.83 -3.14
C GLY A 25 3.89 -2.68 -4.13
N GLY A 26 2.64 -2.62 -3.66
CA GLY A 26 1.47 -2.48 -4.54
C GLY A 26 0.85 -3.79 -5.01
N THR A 27 1.51 -4.94 -4.87
CA THR A 27 1.04 -6.20 -5.47
C THR A 27 -0.09 -6.88 -4.69
N GLY A 28 -0.25 -6.56 -3.40
CA GLY A 28 -1.21 -7.23 -2.51
C GLY A 28 -0.78 -8.62 -2.03
N ASN A 29 0.32 -9.17 -2.55
CA ASN A 29 0.81 -10.50 -2.20
C ASN A 29 2.27 -10.46 -1.73
N VAL A 30 2.65 -11.41 -0.88
CA VAL A 30 4.02 -11.58 -0.37
C VAL A 30 4.48 -13.04 -0.47
N PRO A 31 5.74 -13.29 -0.84
CA PRO A 31 6.24 -14.65 -1.03
C PRO A 31 6.32 -15.38 0.33
N THR A 32 5.58 -16.47 0.45
CA THR A 32 5.44 -17.26 1.68
C THR A 32 6.00 -18.67 1.47
N THR A 33 6.78 -19.16 2.43
CA THR A 33 7.31 -20.53 2.38
C THR A 33 6.21 -21.54 2.66
N VAL A 34 5.92 -22.38 1.68
CA VAL A 34 4.99 -23.49 1.83
C VAL A 34 5.66 -24.60 2.64
N ARG A 35 4.98 -25.01 3.70
CA ARG A 35 5.43 -26.08 4.60
C ARG A 35 4.40 -27.20 4.62
N VAL A 36 4.85 -28.45 4.42
CA VAL A 36 3.95 -29.61 4.30
C VAL A 36 4.21 -30.69 5.37
N GLY A 37 3.19 -31.53 5.56
CA GLY A 37 3.21 -32.66 6.48
C GLY A 37 3.21 -32.25 7.96
N ARG A 38 3.10 -33.23 8.85
CA ARG A 38 3.01 -33.00 10.30
C ARG A 38 4.22 -32.24 10.88
N LYS A 39 5.40 -32.38 10.27
CA LYS A 39 6.65 -31.71 10.70
C LYS A 39 6.88 -30.34 10.04
N ARG A 40 5.96 -29.84 9.21
CA ARG A 40 6.08 -28.54 8.51
C ARG A 40 7.39 -28.39 7.73
N ARG A 41 7.72 -29.38 6.89
CA ARG A 41 8.94 -29.35 6.07
C ARG A 41 8.79 -28.31 4.94
N PRO A 42 9.77 -27.41 4.72
CA PRO A 42 9.70 -26.46 3.62
C PRO A 42 9.83 -27.18 2.28
N VAL A 43 8.99 -26.82 1.31
CA VAL A 43 8.98 -27.44 -0.04
C VAL A 43 9.05 -26.43 -1.18
N GLY A 44 8.87 -25.14 -0.89
CA GLY A 44 8.93 -24.09 -1.90
C GLY A 44 8.35 -22.78 -1.39
N GLN A 45 8.23 -21.82 -2.31
CA GLN A 45 7.59 -20.53 -2.10
C GLN A 45 6.27 -20.48 -2.88
N GLN A 46 5.29 -19.77 -2.32
CA GLN A 46 4.04 -19.44 -2.99
C GLN A 46 3.64 -18.02 -2.61
N ASP A 47 2.93 -17.33 -3.50
CA ASP A 47 2.38 -16.02 -3.17
C ASP A 47 1.26 -16.16 -2.13
N GLY A 48 1.47 -15.54 -0.97
CA GLY A 48 0.48 -15.42 0.10
C GLY A 48 -0.12 -14.03 0.13
N LEU A 49 -1.29 -13.89 0.75
CA LEU A 49 -1.94 -12.59 0.93
C LEU A 49 -1.08 -11.68 1.81
N CYS A 50 -0.86 -10.43 1.38
CA CYS A 50 -0.21 -9.43 2.22
C CYS A 50 -1.14 -9.07 3.38
N LEU A 51 -0.69 -9.35 4.60
CA LEU A 51 -1.51 -9.15 5.79
C LEU A 51 -1.66 -7.67 6.19
N ASN A 52 -0.81 -6.78 5.67
CA ASN A 52 -0.87 -5.36 6.01
C ASN A 52 -1.94 -4.63 5.19
N CYS A 53 -2.07 -4.95 3.90
CA CYS A 53 -3.10 -4.36 3.03
C CYS A 53 -4.26 -5.32 2.71
N LEU A 54 -4.24 -6.54 3.25
CA LEU A 54 -5.25 -7.58 3.00
C LEU A 54 -5.47 -7.86 1.50
N GLY A 55 -4.45 -7.67 0.68
CA GLY A 55 -4.52 -7.85 -0.77
C GLY A 55 -4.96 -6.62 -1.57
N SER A 56 -5.22 -5.46 -0.95
CA SER A 56 -5.59 -4.25 -1.69
C SER A 56 -4.42 -3.64 -2.47
N GLY A 57 -3.19 -3.95 -2.06
CA GLY A 57 -1.98 -3.33 -2.62
C GLY A 57 -1.73 -1.90 -2.12
N THR A 58 -2.66 -1.30 -1.40
CA THR A 58 -2.56 0.07 -0.87
C THR A 58 -2.35 0.09 0.64
N ASP A 59 -1.55 1.03 1.15
CA ASP A 59 -1.41 1.23 2.59
C ASP A 59 -2.72 1.84 3.16
N PRO A 60 -3.37 1.18 4.15
CA PRO A 60 -4.62 1.68 4.73
C PRO A 60 -4.40 2.92 5.63
N ASP A 61 -3.15 3.20 6.00
CA ASP A 61 -2.73 4.33 6.84
C ASP A 61 -2.06 5.46 6.05
N ALA A 62 -2.12 5.42 4.71
CA ALA A 62 -1.48 6.40 3.81
C ALA A 62 -2.29 7.70 3.63
#